data_AF-A0A3D1M614-F1
#
_entry.id   AF-A0A3D1M614-F1
#
_cell.length_a   1.000
_cell.length_b   1.000
_cell.length_c   1.000
_cell.angle_alpha   90.00
_cell.angle_beta   90.00
_cell.angle_gamma   90.00
#
_symmetry.space_group_name_H-M   'P 1'
#
loop_
_entity.id
_entity.type
_entity.pdbx_description
1 polymer ?
#
loop_
_entity_poly.entity_id
_entity_poly.type
_entity_poly.pdbx_seq_one_letter_code
_entity_poly.pdbx_strand_id
1 'polypeptide(L)'
;MQNRLQAENLPEAIEKLLQNQECLSYLVFVSGDCFQVREIYSPDSKRILYGLQREYSRLGRSLVDAIWFHHPAKLLLVCGQELFWSEVDVYKCHIAGPLFTDNLLRIRKKNPGGDIASSWEFRTGEWKKANRTSFQKETANAMSETEGSFLEEVHLDRKLRDTTHPVFR
;
A
#
# COMPACT_ATOMS: atom_id res chain seq x y z
N MET A 1 11.24 -24.26 1.74
CA MET A 1 10.06 -24.03 0.86
C MET A 1 9.01 -23.31 1.70
N GLN A 2 8.82 -22.01 1.50
CA GLN A 2 7.78 -21.24 2.19
C GLN A 2 6.43 -21.46 1.48
N ASN A 3 5.40 -21.77 2.26
CA ASN A 3 4.02 -21.84 1.81
C ASN A 3 3.60 -20.44 1.35
N ARG A 4 3.47 -20.23 0.04
CA ARG A 4 2.79 -19.04 -0.49
C ARG A 4 1.33 -19.11 -0.06
N LEU A 5 0.77 -17.98 0.36
CA LEU A 5 -0.65 -17.90 0.67
C LEU A 5 -1.45 -18.31 -0.58
N GLN A 6 -2.34 -19.29 -0.41
CA GLN A 6 -3.23 -19.73 -1.49
C GLN A 6 -4.32 -18.67 -1.67
N ALA A 7 -4.74 -18.45 -2.92
CA ALA A 7 -5.78 -17.49 -3.22
C ALA A 7 -7.14 -18.07 -2.81
N GLU A 8 -7.52 -17.82 -1.56
CA GLU A 8 -8.87 -18.05 -1.05
C GLU A 8 -9.74 -16.84 -1.35
N ASN A 9 -11.06 -17.04 -1.41
CA ASN A 9 -11.97 -15.92 -1.52
C ASN A 9 -11.93 -15.09 -0.23
N LEU A 10 -11.93 -13.77 -0.36
CA LEU A 10 -12.09 -12.84 0.73
C LEU A 10 -13.42 -13.11 1.45
N PRO A 11 -13.45 -13.07 2.79
CA PRO A 11 -14.71 -13.13 3.51
C PRO A 11 -15.61 -11.95 3.10
N GLU A 12 -16.92 -12.20 2.93
CA GLU A 12 -17.90 -11.18 2.53
C GLU A 12 -17.88 -9.94 3.45
N ALA A 13 -17.63 -10.15 4.75
CA ALA A 13 -17.45 -9.07 5.70
C ALA A 13 -16.29 -8.14 5.31
N ILE A 14 -15.14 -8.70 4.93
CA ILE A 14 -13.95 -7.93 4.53
C ILE A 14 -14.22 -7.15 3.23
N GLU A 15 -14.91 -7.75 2.27
CA GLU A 15 -15.29 -7.05 1.03
C GLU A 15 -16.15 -5.82 1.31
N LYS A 16 -17.13 -5.94 2.21
CA LYS A 16 -17.97 -4.82 2.63
C LYS A 16 -17.13 -3.73 3.31
N LEU A 17 -16.17 -4.11 4.15
CA LEU A 17 -15.29 -3.14 4.82
C LEU A 17 -14.37 -2.40 3.82
N LEU A 18 -13.83 -3.10 2.81
CA LEU A 18 -13.01 -2.47 1.76
C LEU A 18 -13.80 -1.44 0.92
N GLN A 19 -15.12 -1.56 0.87
CA GLN A 19 -15.99 -0.61 0.16
C GLN A 19 -16.48 0.55 1.06
N ASN A 20 -16.33 0.43 2.37
CA ASN A 20 -16.77 1.43 3.33
C ASN A 20 -15.76 2.59 3.41
N GLN A 21 -16.23 3.81 3.14
CA GLN A 21 -15.40 5.02 3.14
C GLN A 21 -14.93 5.45 4.53
N GLU A 22 -15.59 4.99 5.60
CA GLU A 22 -15.19 5.24 6.98
C GLU A 22 -14.10 4.27 7.47
N CYS A 23 -13.85 3.19 6.72
CA CYS A 23 -12.80 2.25 7.03
C CYS A 23 -11.45 2.75 6.54
N LEU A 24 -10.45 2.73 7.43
CA LEU A 24 -9.07 3.06 7.10
C LEU A 24 -8.27 1.78 6.88
N SER A 25 -7.39 1.79 5.88
CA SER A 25 -6.53 0.67 5.55
C SER A 25 -5.07 1.02 5.79
N TYR A 26 -4.31 0.08 6.36
CA TYR A 26 -2.89 0.26 6.64
C TYR A 26 -2.08 -0.94 6.15
N LEU A 27 -0.93 -0.69 5.56
CA LEU A 27 0.09 -1.71 5.31
C LEU A 27 1.19 -1.57 6.34
N VAL A 28 1.52 -2.68 7.02
CA VAL A 28 2.62 -2.78 7.96
C VAL A 28 3.65 -3.76 7.43
N PHE A 29 4.90 -3.33 7.34
CA PHE A 29 6.00 -4.12 6.79
C PHE A 29 6.89 -4.68 7.90
N VAL A 30 7.68 -5.72 7.60
CA VAL A 30 8.63 -6.33 8.55
C VAL A 30 9.66 -5.33 9.07
N SER A 31 9.99 -4.31 8.27
CA SER A 31 10.86 -3.20 8.66
C SER A 31 10.32 -2.37 9.83
N GLY A 32 9.03 -2.51 10.16
CA GLY A 32 8.31 -1.66 11.10
C GLY A 32 7.63 -0.46 10.45
N ASP A 33 7.86 -0.21 9.16
CA ASP A 33 7.15 0.86 8.46
C ASP A 33 5.64 0.57 8.39
N CYS A 34 4.82 1.58 8.67
CA CYS A 34 3.37 1.53 8.53
C CYS A 34 2.88 2.70 7.68
N PHE A 35 2.05 2.39 6.68
CA PHE A 35 1.50 3.39 5.78
C PHE A 35 -0.02 3.24 5.73
N GLN A 36 -0.71 4.36 5.95
CA GLN A 36 -2.11 4.43 5.57
C GLN A 36 -2.21 4.39 4.05
N VAL A 37 -2.94 3.40 3.53
CA VAL A 37 -3.19 3.25 2.10
C VAL A 37 -4.63 3.61 1.78
N ARG A 38 -4.80 4.45 0.76
CA ARG A 38 -6.10 4.81 0.20
C ARG A 38 -6.29 4.08 -1.12
N GLU A 39 -7.54 3.93 -1.56
CA GLU A 39 -7.86 3.31 -2.86
C GLU A 39 -7.44 1.83 -2.97
N ILE A 40 -7.48 1.11 -1.84
CA ILE A 40 -7.39 -0.34 -1.84
C ILE A 40 -8.76 -0.96 -2.19
N TYR A 41 -8.79 -2.01 -3.01
CA TYR A 41 -10.04 -2.71 -3.33
C TYR A 41 -9.79 -4.15 -3.78
N SER A 42 -10.84 -4.96 -3.82
CA SER A 42 -10.80 -6.29 -4.44
C SER A 42 -11.54 -6.28 -5.78
N PRO A 43 -10.89 -6.64 -6.91
CA PRO A 43 -11.57 -6.72 -8.21
C PRO A 43 -12.41 -7.99 -8.40
N ASP A 44 -12.10 -9.06 -7.68
CA ASP A 44 -12.63 -10.41 -7.95
C ASP A 44 -12.82 -11.27 -6.70
N SER A 45 -12.88 -10.63 -5.53
CA SER A 45 -13.03 -11.30 -4.24
C SER A 45 -11.90 -12.26 -3.89
N LYS A 46 -10.75 -12.27 -4.58
CA LYS A 46 -9.63 -13.20 -4.31
C LYS A 46 -8.32 -12.49 -4.02
N ARG A 47 -8.11 -11.35 -4.67
CA ARG A 47 -6.93 -10.52 -4.48
C ARG A 47 -7.30 -9.13 -4.05
N ILE A 48 -6.33 -8.42 -3.53
CA ILE A 48 -6.46 -7.01 -3.19
C ILE A 48 -5.50 -6.23 -4.07
N LEU A 49 -5.98 -5.11 -4.61
CA LEU A 49 -5.20 -4.17 -5.40
C LEU A 49 -5.05 -2.85 -4.67
N TYR A 50 -3.86 -2.27 -4.76
CA TYR A 50 -3.55 -0.92 -4.31
C TYR A 50 -2.87 -0.12 -5.42
N GLY A 51 -3.37 1.09 -5.68
CA GLY A 51 -2.75 2.02 -6.63
C GLY A 51 -1.70 2.90 -5.95
N LEU A 52 -0.43 2.68 -6.26
CA LEU A 52 0.66 3.54 -5.79
C LEU A 52 0.78 4.76 -6.72
N GLN A 53 0.65 5.96 -6.15
CA GLN A 53 0.66 7.20 -6.92
C GLN A 53 2.06 7.61 -7.42
N ARG A 54 3.12 7.29 -6.66
CA ARG A 54 4.50 7.66 -6.97
C ARG A 54 5.43 6.48 -6.71
N GLU A 55 6.23 6.10 -7.71
CA GLU A 55 7.18 4.97 -7.58
C GLU A 55 8.27 5.26 -6.55
N TYR A 56 8.84 6.45 -6.60
CA TYR A 56 9.85 6.92 -5.65
C TYR A 56 9.15 7.42 -4.38
N SER A 57 8.82 6.50 -3.48
CA SER A 57 8.27 6.82 -2.17
C SER A 57 8.74 5.78 -1.14
N ARG A 58 8.67 6.11 0.16
CA ARG A 58 8.97 5.15 1.24
C ARG A 58 8.10 3.89 1.11
N LEU A 59 6.80 4.05 0.86
CA LEU A 59 5.88 2.93 0.63
C LEU A 59 6.28 2.11 -0.61
N GLY A 60 6.62 2.77 -1.73
CA GLY A 60 7.13 2.09 -2.92
C GLY A 60 8.37 1.24 -2.62
N ARG A 61 9.32 1.77 -1.84
CA ARG A 61 10.50 1.03 -1.39
C ARG A 61 10.13 -0.17 -0.52
N SER A 62 9.21 -0.03 0.43
CA SER A 62 8.77 -1.14 1.29
C SER A 62 8.02 -2.22 0.49
N LEU A 63 7.25 -1.85 -0.53
CA LEU A 63 6.57 -2.78 -1.44
C LEU A 63 7.56 -3.56 -2.31
N VAL A 64 8.58 -2.88 -2.84
CA VAL A 64 9.72 -3.47 -3.57
C VAL A 64 10.46 -4.45 -2.67
N ASP A 65 10.83 -4.04 -1.47
CA ASP A 65 11.51 -4.92 -0.51
C ASP A 65 10.69 -6.19 -0.22
N ALA A 66 9.40 -6.01 0.08
CA ALA A 66 8.48 -7.11 0.37
C ALA A 66 8.34 -8.13 -0.78
N ILE A 67 8.19 -7.67 -2.03
CA ILE A 67 8.04 -8.58 -3.17
C ILE A 67 9.34 -9.31 -3.50
N TRP A 68 10.48 -8.62 -3.49
CA TRP A 68 11.77 -9.20 -3.91
C TRP A 68 12.32 -10.20 -2.89
N PHE A 69 12.15 -9.92 -1.60
CA PHE A 69 12.67 -10.77 -0.53
C PHE A 69 11.61 -11.67 0.10
N HIS A 70 10.40 -11.68 -0.47
CA HIS A 70 9.25 -12.45 0.05
C HIS A 70 9.01 -12.17 1.54
N HIS A 71 9.14 -10.91 1.95
CA HIS A 71 8.84 -10.50 3.30
C HIS A 71 7.33 -10.29 3.43
N PRO A 72 6.65 -11.01 4.34
CA PRO A 72 5.21 -10.84 4.53
C PRO A 72 4.93 -9.44 5.07
N ALA A 73 3.90 -8.79 4.57
CA ALA A 73 3.36 -7.58 5.19
C ALA A 73 2.07 -7.93 5.96
N LYS A 74 1.52 -6.97 6.68
CA LYS A 74 0.15 -7.07 7.23
C LYS A 74 -0.71 -6.00 6.59
N LEU A 75 -1.93 -6.38 6.22
CA LEU A 75 -3.00 -5.44 5.87
C LEU A 75 -3.94 -5.32 7.07
N LEU A 76 -4.11 -4.10 7.56
CA LEU A 76 -5.03 -3.77 8.65
C LEU A 76 -6.22 -2.99 8.10
N LEU A 77 -7.43 -3.31 8.56
CA LEU A 77 -8.66 -2.56 8.31
C LEU A 77 -9.23 -2.07 9.64
N VAL A 78 -9.34 -0.76 9.79
CA VAL A 78 -9.84 -0.09 11.00
C VAL A 78 -11.18 0.56 10.67
N CYS A 79 -12.26 0.10 11.28
CA CYS A 79 -13.62 0.55 11.00
C CYS A 79 -14.32 0.89 12.33
N GLY A 80 -14.27 2.16 12.73
CA GLY A 80 -14.77 2.61 14.03
C GLY A 80 -14.04 1.92 15.19
N GLN A 81 -14.73 1.01 15.89
CA GLN A 81 -14.15 0.23 16.99
C GLN A 81 -13.64 -1.15 16.57
N GLU A 82 -13.94 -1.57 15.34
CA GLU A 82 -13.55 -2.88 14.84
C GLU A 82 -12.20 -2.81 14.13
N LEU A 83 -11.35 -3.80 14.40
CA LEU A 83 -10.09 -4.00 13.72
C LEU A 83 -10.07 -5.39 13.11
N PHE A 84 -9.70 -5.47 11.84
CA PHE A 84 -9.40 -6.71 11.14
C PHE A 84 -8.00 -6.66 10.57
N TRP A 85 -7.35 -7.80 10.48
CA TRP A 85 -6.05 -7.90 9.86
C TRP A 85 -5.84 -9.24 9.16
N SER A 86 -4.91 -9.23 8.20
CA SER A 86 -4.40 -10.44 7.56
C SER A 86 -2.92 -10.25 7.24
N GLU A 87 -2.16 -11.33 7.27
CA GLU A 87 -0.85 -11.37 6.61
C GLU A 87 -1.07 -11.30 5.11
N VAL A 88 -0.22 -10.55 4.42
CA VAL A 88 -0.31 -10.38 2.97
C VAL A 88 1.03 -10.63 2.31
N ASP A 89 0.99 -11.40 1.22
CA ASP A 89 2.10 -11.54 0.29
C ASP A 89 1.95 -10.46 -0.78
N VAL A 90 2.98 -9.60 -0.91
CA VAL A 90 3.08 -8.71 -2.06
C VAL A 90 3.43 -9.56 -3.28
N TYR A 91 2.45 -9.75 -4.17
CA TYR A 91 2.53 -10.79 -5.19
C TYR A 91 3.07 -10.26 -6.52
N LYS A 92 2.52 -9.15 -7.02
CA LYS A 92 2.89 -8.57 -8.33
C LYS A 92 2.74 -7.06 -8.33
N CYS A 93 3.61 -6.40 -9.10
CA CYS A 93 3.46 -5.00 -9.48
C CYS A 93 3.05 -4.92 -10.95
N HIS A 94 1.99 -4.16 -11.24
CA HIS A 94 1.43 -3.95 -12.57
C HIS A 94 1.59 -2.48 -12.96
N ILE A 95 2.40 -2.19 -13.98
CA ILE A 95 2.55 -0.83 -14.55
C ILE A 95 1.71 -0.64 -15.83
N ALA A 96 1.14 -1.72 -16.34
CA ALA A 96 0.30 -1.75 -17.54
C ALA A 96 -0.62 -2.99 -17.50
N GLY A 97 -1.56 -3.04 -18.44
CA GLY A 97 -2.50 -4.16 -18.58
C GLY A 97 -3.80 -3.99 -17.77
N PRO A 98 -4.71 -4.98 -17.84
CA PRO A 98 -6.09 -4.81 -17.39
C PRO A 98 -6.22 -4.36 -15.93
N LEU A 99 -5.49 -4.99 -15.00
CA LEU A 99 -5.57 -4.65 -13.58
C LEU A 99 -5.06 -3.24 -13.27
N PHE A 100 -4.02 -2.80 -13.98
CA PHE A 100 -3.54 -1.42 -13.88
C PHE A 100 -4.58 -0.44 -14.45
N THR A 101 -5.09 -0.71 -15.65
CA THR A 101 -6.08 0.13 -16.32
C THR A 101 -7.36 0.25 -15.48
N ASP A 102 -7.87 -0.86 -14.94
CA ASP A 102 -9.09 -0.88 -14.13
C ASP A 102 -8.91 -0.08 -12.83
N ASN A 103 -7.74 -0.23 -12.18
CA ASN A 103 -7.43 0.53 -10.98
C ASN A 103 -7.31 2.03 -11.27
N LEU A 104 -6.61 2.40 -12.34
CA LEU A 104 -6.48 3.79 -12.79
C LEU A 104 -7.85 4.41 -13.10
N LEU A 105 -8.71 3.69 -13.83
CA LEU A 105 -10.07 4.15 -14.14
C LEU A 105 -10.93 4.29 -12.88
N ARG A 106 -10.81 3.39 -11.91
CA ARG A 106 -11.51 3.49 -10.62
C ARG A 106 -11.11 4.75 -9.86
N ILE A 107 -9.82 5.06 -9.82
CA ILE A 107 -9.29 6.27 -9.19
C ILE A 107 -9.79 7.51 -9.94
N ARG A 108 -9.71 7.51 -11.28
CA ARG A 108 -10.17 8.62 -12.13
C ARG A 108 -11.67 8.87 -12.06
N LYS A 109 -12.47 7.84 -11.78
CA LYS A 109 -13.92 8.00 -11.56
C LYS A 109 -14.23 8.87 -10.34
N LYS A 110 -13.39 8.82 -9.29
CA LYS A 110 -13.56 9.65 -8.08
C LYS A 110 -12.86 11.00 -8.20
N ASN A 111 -11.69 11.01 -8.84
CA ASN A 111 -10.88 12.20 -9.07
C ASN A 111 -10.39 12.19 -10.53
N PRO A 112 -11.00 12.96 -11.44
CA PRO A 112 -10.63 12.95 -12.86
C PRO A 112 -9.14 13.21 -13.16
N GLY A 113 -8.44 13.95 -12.29
CA GLY A 113 -6.99 14.19 -12.39
C GLY A 113 -6.13 13.18 -11.62
N GLY A 114 -6.74 12.17 -11.01
CA GLY A 114 -6.06 11.13 -10.26
C GLY A 114 -5.21 10.25 -11.18
N ASP A 115 -4.05 9.86 -10.69
CA ASP A 115 -3.10 9.03 -11.42
C ASP A 115 -2.42 8.02 -10.50
N ILE A 116 -1.94 6.94 -11.10
CA ILE A 116 -1.11 5.93 -10.42
C ILE A 116 0.08 5.57 -11.29
N ALA A 117 1.22 5.41 -10.65
CA ALA A 117 2.42 4.93 -11.30
C ALA A 117 2.40 3.39 -11.44
N SER A 118 1.84 2.69 -10.45
CA SER A 118 1.74 1.24 -10.47
C SER A 118 0.54 0.73 -9.64
N SER A 119 0.07 -0.46 -9.97
CA SER A 119 -0.95 -1.19 -9.22
C SER A 119 -0.33 -2.43 -8.60
N TRP A 120 -0.40 -2.55 -7.28
CA TRP A 120 0.19 -3.63 -6.51
C TRP A 120 -0.87 -4.65 -6.11
N GLU A 121 -0.58 -5.92 -6.38
CA GLU A 121 -1.45 -7.05 -6.07
C GLU A 121 -0.97 -7.76 -4.79
N PHE A 122 -1.90 -7.93 -3.86
CA PHE A 122 -1.69 -8.64 -2.61
C PHE A 122 -2.55 -9.91 -2.58
N ARG A 123 -1.97 -10.96 -2.01
CA ARG A 123 -2.69 -12.16 -1.59
C ARG A 123 -2.80 -12.13 -0.09
N THR A 124 -4.01 -12.33 0.42
CA THR A 124 -4.25 -12.35 1.86
C THR A 124 -4.27 -13.77 2.38
N GLY A 125 -3.83 -13.94 3.62
CA GLY A 125 -4.05 -15.16 4.37
C GLY A 125 -5.41 -15.14 5.07
N GLU A 126 -5.48 -15.85 6.19
CA GLU A 126 -6.64 -15.80 7.07
C GLU A 126 -6.85 -14.38 7.63
N TRP A 127 -8.11 -13.96 7.68
CA TRP A 127 -8.50 -12.68 8.28
C TRP A 127 -8.88 -12.87 9.75
N LYS A 128 -8.30 -12.05 10.62
CA LYS A 128 -8.48 -12.12 12.07
C LYS A 128 -9.04 -10.82 12.59
N LYS A 129 -10.03 -10.91 13.48
CA LYS A 129 -10.50 -9.75 14.26
C LYS A 129 -9.56 -9.53 15.43
N ALA A 130 -9.13 -8.30 15.64
CA ALA A 130 -8.26 -7.91 16.73
C ALA A 130 -8.94 -6.91 17.67
N ASN A 131 -8.47 -6.86 18.91
CA ASN A 131 -8.92 -5.90 19.91
C ASN A 131 -8.08 -4.62 19.84
N ARG A 132 -8.68 -3.47 20.15
CA ARG A 132 -8.06 -2.14 19.96
C ARG A 132 -6.75 -1.94 20.73
N THR A 133 -6.55 -2.65 21.84
CA THR A 133 -5.34 -2.58 22.67
C THR A 133 -4.12 -3.21 21.98
N SER A 134 -4.31 -4.28 21.19
CA SER A 134 -3.22 -4.87 20.40
C SER A 134 -2.86 -3.99 19.21
N PHE A 135 -3.85 -3.33 18.60
CA PHE A 135 -3.65 -2.33 17.54
C PHE A 135 -2.74 -1.19 17.97
N GLN A 136 -3.07 -0.51 19.07
CA GLN A 136 -2.32 0.67 19.52
C GLN A 136 -0.85 0.34 19.79
N LYS A 137 -0.53 -0.88 20.22
CA LYS A 137 0.87 -1.30 20.42
C LYS A 137 1.59 -1.53 19.09
N GLU A 138 0.92 -2.13 18.10
CA GLU A 138 1.50 -2.37 16.76
C GLU A 138 1.59 -1.08 15.93
N THR A 139 0.63 -0.16 16.06
CA THR A 139 0.60 1.10 15.31
C THR A 139 1.24 2.28 16.02
N ALA A 140 1.32 2.36 17.35
CA ALA A 140 2.04 3.45 18.02
C ALA A 140 3.53 3.44 17.69
N ASN A 141 4.14 2.26 17.56
CA ASN A 141 5.54 2.12 17.13
C ASN A 141 5.75 2.57 15.68
N ALA A 142 4.71 2.54 14.85
CA ALA A 142 4.81 2.84 13.42
C ALA A 142 4.21 4.21 13.04
N MET A 143 3.34 4.79 13.89
CA MET A 143 2.72 6.10 13.75
C MET A 143 3.48 7.22 14.49
N SER A 144 4.38 6.89 15.44
CA SER A 144 5.24 7.90 16.08
C SER A 144 6.23 8.55 15.12
N GLU A 145 6.41 8.02 13.90
CA GLU A 145 7.25 8.62 12.86
C GLU A 145 6.47 9.51 11.87
N THR A 146 5.14 9.61 11.98
CA THR A 146 4.30 10.32 10.98
C THR A 146 3.91 11.76 11.33
N GLU A 147 4.32 12.32 12.47
CA GLU A 147 4.29 13.79 12.66
C GLU A 147 5.48 14.51 11.99
N GLY A 148 6.39 13.78 11.35
CA GLY A 148 7.46 14.35 10.53
C GLY A 148 7.23 14.07 9.05
N SER A 149 6.94 15.11 8.27
CA SER A 149 6.96 15.17 6.80
C SER A 149 5.66 14.93 6.02
N PHE A 150 4.86 15.99 5.95
CA PHE A 150 4.36 16.45 4.65
C PHE A 150 5.57 17.02 3.86
N LEU A 151 6.53 16.18 3.47
CA LEU A 151 7.62 16.64 2.61
C LEU A 151 7.10 16.65 1.18
N GLU A 152 6.90 17.86 0.64
CA GLU A 152 7.13 18.09 -0.78
C GLU A 152 8.52 17.54 -1.10
N GLU A 153 8.60 16.32 -1.62
CA GLU A 153 9.85 15.80 -2.14
C GLU A 153 10.27 16.63 -3.34
N VAL A 154 11.28 17.46 -3.10
CA VAL A 154 12.00 18.25 -4.08
C VAL A 154 12.51 17.30 -5.17
N HIS A 155 12.06 17.54 -6.40
CA HIS A 155 12.52 16.87 -7.61
C HIS A 155 14.06 16.77 -7.63
N LEU A 156 14.58 15.55 -7.78
CA LEU A 156 16.01 15.27 -7.98
C LEU A 156 16.60 15.96 -9.23
N ASP A 157 15.77 16.45 -10.16
CA ASP A 157 16.20 17.24 -11.31
C ASP A 157 16.82 18.59 -10.94
N ARG A 158 16.62 19.10 -9.72
CA ARG A 158 17.20 20.40 -9.34
C ARG A 158 18.70 20.30 -9.07
N LYS A 159 19.22 19.12 -8.68
CA LYS A 159 20.66 18.91 -8.46
C LYS A 159 21.45 18.61 -9.72
N LEU A 160 20.79 18.34 -10.85
CA LEU A 160 21.45 18.14 -12.15
C LEU A 160 21.52 19.42 -13.01
N ARG A 161 20.96 20.55 -12.55
CA ARG A 161 21.09 21.85 -13.23
C ARG A 161 22.16 22.78 -12.63
N ASP A 162 22.67 22.45 -11.44
CA ASP A 162 23.68 23.28 -10.74
C ASP A 162 25.13 22.79 -10.90
N THR A 163 25.40 21.80 -11.76
CA THR A 163 26.77 21.61 -12.26
C THR A 163 27.01 22.56 -13.42
N THR A 164 27.23 23.82 -13.08
CA THR A 164 28.01 24.75 -13.91
C THR A 164 29.35 24.06 -14.22
N HIS A 165 29.50 23.60 -15.46
CA HIS A 165 30.81 23.30 -16.01
C HIS A 165 31.67 24.57 -15.92
N PRO A 166 32.87 24.54 -15.32
CA PRO A 166 33.84 25.59 -15.58
C PRO A 166 34.27 25.47 -17.04
N VAL A 167 33.97 26.50 -17.82
CA VAL A 167 34.55 26.76 -19.13
C VAL A 167 36.05 26.92 -18.91
N PHE A 168 36.83 25.90 -19.25
CA PHE A 168 38.26 26.09 -19.50
C PHE A 168 38.38 26.73 -20.88
N ARG A 169 38.85 27.99 -20.88
CA ARG A 169 39.40 28.66 -22.06
C ARG A 169 40.74 28.05 -22.43
#